data_AF-A0A0B1RWA9-F1
#
_entry.id   AF-A0A0B1RWA9-F1
#
_cell.length_a   1.000
_cell.length_b   1.000
_cell.length_c   1.000
_cell.angle_alpha   90.00
_cell.angle_beta   90.00
_cell.angle_gamma   90.00
#
_symmetry.space_group_name_H-M   'P 1'
#
loop_
_entity.id
_entity.type
_entity.pdbx_description
1 polymer ?
#
loop_
_entity_poly.entity_id
_entity_poly.type
_entity_poly.pdbx_seq_one_letter_code
_entity_poly.pdbx_strand_id
1 'polypeptide(L)'
;MSTSETAFVTSAICVFSFKNINQLFHHGFFLDPNSPTWLPLPADAVPEHRPGTCVPNSHTLSDTDLHFAKSHLMMAEPVSGGTPILPTRDVVFTHIAVDVRSEQNVVFALDGRSNTLWKISHWREGNSWKWMELERRSIAVGGPIKAMALLPGEFLYFASKSSVSQFTLAACTLYPSCALCAVDPYCSWHVARSACYPREKAHGQSLGWISSWAGRGSSECSASAKPRPQSAYPGDTVHFQGAANAVWKRDGNEISPNSRILFTTEGGLVLMNVSKEDNADYECSVKGKQLIKYRLVVDHEECTQPRTVQAFKSCQREWCKKADQYKAALADWHDAKRRNAQCLVNDSTSHLHNRIE
;
A
#
# COMPACT_ATOMS: atom_id res chain seq x y z
N MET A 1 -16.24 -6.62 -11.55
CA MET A 1 -16.87 -6.82 -12.88
C MET A 1 -15.77 -6.79 -13.93
N SER A 2 -15.91 -7.54 -15.02
CA SER A 2 -14.97 -7.53 -16.14
C SER A 2 -15.72 -7.45 -17.46
N THR A 3 -15.07 -6.97 -18.52
CA THR A 3 -15.62 -7.08 -19.87
C THR A 3 -15.77 -8.55 -20.28
N SER A 4 -16.72 -8.81 -21.18
CA SER A 4 -16.80 -10.09 -21.91
C SER A 4 -15.57 -10.28 -22.81
N GLU A 5 -15.41 -11.49 -23.36
CA GLU A 5 -14.33 -11.87 -24.29
C GLU A 5 -14.33 -10.98 -25.53
N THR A 6 -13.69 -9.83 -25.39
CA THR A 6 -13.48 -8.81 -26.42
C THR A 6 -11.99 -8.53 -26.49
N ALA A 7 -11.55 -7.82 -27.54
CA ALA A 7 -10.15 -7.43 -27.69
C ALA A 7 -9.62 -6.57 -26.52
N PHE A 8 -10.52 -5.99 -25.71
CA PHE A 8 -10.19 -5.12 -24.58
C PHE A 8 -10.63 -5.76 -23.26
N VAL A 9 -9.68 -6.41 -22.60
CA VAL A 9 -9.92 -7.01 -21.28
C VAL A 9 -9.74 -5.92 -20.22
N THR A 10 -10.79 -5.61 -19.48
CA THR A 10 -10.75 -4.63 -18.39
C THR A 10 -11.59 -5.11 -17.22
N SER A 11 -11.23 -4.67 -16.02
CA SER A 11 -12.03 -4.85 -14.81
C SER A 11 -12.34 -3.52 -14.16
N ALA A 12 -13.46 -3.53 -13.46
CA ALA A 12 -13.92 -2.41 -12.68
C ALA A 12 -14.54 -2.91 -11.36
N ILE A 13 -14.39 -2.11 -10.31
CA ILE A 13 -14.99 -2.36 -9.01
C ILE A 13 -16.15 -1.36 -8.85
N CYS A 14 -17.36 -1.87 -8.63
CA CYS A 14 -18.55 -1.04 -8.45
C CYS A 14 -19.08 -1.19 -7.02
N VAL A 15 -19.72 -0.14 -6.51
CA VAL A 15 -20.31 -0.13 -5.16
C VAL A 15 -21.80 0.08 -5.29
N PHE A 16 -22.59 -0.85 -4.74
CA PHE A 16 -24.04 -0.79 -4.76
C PHE A 16 -24.56 -0.57 -3.35
N SER A 17 -25.59 0.27 -3.23
CA SER A 17 -26.27 0.52 -1.95
C SER A 17 -27.48 -0.39 -1.83
N PHE A 18 -27.59 -1.11 -0.72
CA PHE A 18 -28.81 -1.87 -0.38
C PHE A 18 -30.06 -0.99 -0.39
N LYS A 19 -29.94 0.30 -0.02
CA LYS A 19 -31.06 1.24 -0.11
C LYS A 19 -31.58 1.37 -1.53
N ASN A 20 -30.68 1.54 -2.51
CA ASN A 20 -31.07 1.72 -3.91
C ASN A 20 -31.59 0.41 -4.51
N ILE A 21 -30.98 -0.72 -4.15
CA ILE A 21 -31.45 -2.06 -4.56
C ILE A 21 -32.89 -2.28 -4.06
N ASN A 22 -33.12 -2.05 -2.76
CA ASN A 22 -34.44 -2.24 -2.16
C ASN A 22 -35.46 -1.23 -2.72
N GLN A 23 -35.05 0.02 -2.98
CA GLN A 23 -35.92 1.01 -3.60
C GLN A 23 -36.37 0.56 -5.00
N LEU A 24 -35.46 -0.01 -5.79
CA LEU A 24 -35.81 -0.58 -7.10
C LEU A 24 -36.81 -1.73 -6.96
N PHE A 25 -36.57 -2.70 -6.08
CA PHE A 25 -37.49 -3.84 -5.92
C PHE A 25 -38.87 -3.43 -5.39
N HIS A 26 -38.93 -2.50 -4.43
CA HIS A 26 -40.20 -2.06 -3.83
C HIS A 26 -41.01 -1.12 -4.74
N HIS A 27 -40.37 -0.29 -5.56
CA HIS A 27 -41.05 0.80 -6.27
C HIS A 27 -40.79 0.85 -7.78
N GLY A 28 -39.84 0.06 -8.30
CA GLY A 28 -39.50 0.04 -9.72
C GLY A 28 -40.56 -0.65 -10.57
N PHE A 29 -40.51 -0.41 -11.88
CA PHE A 29 -41.36 -1.12 -12.82
C PHE A 29 -40.77 -2.50 -13.14
N PHE A 30 -41.63 -3.50 -13.26
CA PHE A 30 -41.24 -4.78 -13.86
C PHE A 30 -41.01 -4.56 -15.36
N LEU A 31 -40.14 -5.37 -15.95
CA LEU A 31 -40.02 -5.43 -17.39
C LEU A 31 -41.20 -6.25 -17.96
N ASP A 32 -41.81 -5.80 -19.05
CA ASP A 32 -42.79 -6.62 -19.77
C ASP A 32 -42.09 -7.76 -20.52
N PRO A 33 -42.31 -9.05 -20.15
CA PRO A 33 -41.66 -10.19 -20.78
C PRO A 33 -42.10 -10.40 -22.23
N ASN A 34 -43.24 -9.84 -22.64
CA ASN A 34 -43.77 -9.95 -24.00
C ASN A 34 -43.38 -8.76 -24.88
N SER A 35 -42.78 -7.72 -24.30
CA SER A 35 -42.39 -6.53 -25.05
C SER A 35 -41.14 -6.81 -25.90
N PRO A 36 -41.21 -6.68 -27.24
CA PRO A 36 -40.04 -6.86 -28.11
C PRO A 36 -38.97 -5.79 -27.89
N THR A 37 -39.33 -4.65 -27.30
CA THR A 37 -38.46 -3.49 -27.06
C THR A 37 -38.11 -3.29 -25.58
N TRP A 38 -38.26 -4.31 -24.72
CA TRP A 38 -37.86 -4.23 -23.31
C TRP A 38 -38.51 -3.05 -22.56
N LEU A 39 -39.81 -2.81 -22.78
CA LEU A 39 -40.52 -1.70 -22.17
C LEU A 39 -40.94 -2.03 -20.72
N PRO A 40 -41.09 -1.00 -19.87
CA PRO A 40 -41.66 -1.17 -18.55
C PRO A 40 -43.11 -1.65 -18.62
N LEU A 41 -43.47 -2.59 -17.75
CA LEU A 41 -44.84 -3.02 -17.56
C LEU A 41 -45.64 -1.91 -16.85
N PRO A 42 -46.85 -1.57 -17.33
CA PRO A 42 -47.74 -0.61 -16.66
C PRO A 42 -48.03 -0.99 -15.21
N ALA A 43 -48.16 0.02 -14.34
CA ALA A 43 -48.34 -0.20 -12.89
C ALA A 43 -49.68 -0.88 -12.55
N ASP A 44 -50.72 -0.64 -13.34
CA ASP A 44 -52.05 -1.23 -13.22
C ASP A 44 -52.10 -2.71 -13.62
N ALA A 45 -51.10 -3.19 -14.37
CA ALA A 45 -50.94 -4.61 -14.68
C ALA A 45 -50.22 -5.39 -13.56
N VAL A 46 -49.69 -4.70 -12.53
CA VAL A 46 -49.08 -5.34 -11.37
C VAL A 46 -50.17 -5.70 -10.35
N PRO A 47 -50.18 -6.93 -9.81
CA PRO A 47 -51.15 -7.34 -8.79
C PRO A 47 -51.10 -6.44 -7.54
N GLU A 48 -52.23 -6.38 -6.82
CA GLU A 48 -52.36 -5.59 -5.59
C GLU A 48 -51.31 -5.99 -4.54
N HIS A 49 -51.11 -7.30 -4.34
CA HIS A 49 -49.97 -7.79 -3.59
C HIS A 49 -48.74 -7.81 -4.49
N ARG A 50 -47.94 -6.74 -4.40
CA ARG A 50 -46.74 -6.60 -5.22
C ARG A 50 -45.78 -7.80 -5.06
N PRO A 51 -45.49 -8.54 -6.14
CA PRO A 51 -44.57 -9.67 -6.09
C PRO A 51 -43.16 -9.27 -5.64
N GLY A 52 -42.57 -10.10 -4.77
CA GLY A 52 -41.27 -9.86 -4.14
C GLY A 52 -41.36 -9.13 -2.78
N THR A 53 -42.55 -8.71 -2.34
CA THR A 53 -42.75 -8.23 -0.97
C THR A 53 -42.92 -9.39 0.01
N CYS A 54 -42.36 -9.25 1.21
CA CYS A 54 -42.38 -10.32 2.20
C CYS A 54 -43.71 -10.35 2.95
N VAL A 55 -44.33 -11.54 3.05
CA VAL A 55 -45.49 -11.82 3.91
C VAL A 55 -45.13 -12.86 4.97
N PRO A 56 -45.81 -12.89 6.14
CA PRO A 56 -45.52 -13.87 7.20
C PRO A 56 -45.67 -15.33 6.76
N ASN A 57 -46.57 -15.61 5.81
CA ASN A 57 -46.79 -16.94 5.26
C ASN A 57 -47.03 -16.84 3.75
N SER A 58 -46.09 -17.29 2.93
CA SER A 58 -46.19 -17.23 1.47
C SER A 58 -47.31 -18.10 0.89
N HIS A 59 -47.84 -19.08 1.64
CA HIS A 59 -48.98 -19.90 1.21
C HIS A 59 -50.31 -19.14 1.17
N THR A 60 -50.37 -17.93 1.74
CA THR A 60 -51.59 -17.10 1.70
C THR A 60 -51.66 -16.21 0.44
N LEU A 61 -50.62 -16.23 -0.40
CA LEU A 61 -50.59 -15.47 -1.65
C LEU A 61 -51.54 -16.12 -2.67
N SER A 62 -52.16 -15.28 -3.51
CA SER A 62 -53.06 -15.79 -4.55
C SER A 62 -52.28 -16.45 -5.68
N ASP A 63 -52.92 -17.37 -6.41
CA ASP A 63 -52.33 -17.96 -7.62
C ASP A 63 -51.95 -16.90 -8.66
N THR A 64 -52.69 -15.79 -8.72
CA THR A 64 -52.40 -14.64 -9.59
C THR A 64 -51.07 -13.99 -9.20
N ASP A 65 -50.84 -13.73 -7.92
CA ASP A 65 -49.58 -13.13 -7.43
C ASP A 65 -48.39 -14.06 -7.72
N LEU A 66 -48.58 -15.36 -7.46
CA LEU A 66 -47.56 -16.39 -7.71
C LEU A 66 -47.27 -16.56 -9.19
N HIS A 67 -48.29 -16.55 -10.05
CA HIS A 67 -48.12 -16.62 -11.49
C HIS A 67 -47.40 -15.39 -12.04
N PHE A 68 -47.76 -14.20 -11.58
CA PHE A 68 -47.05 -12.97 -11.94
C PHE A 68 -45.58 -13.06 -11.51
N ALA A 69 -45.29 -13.40 -10.25
CA ALA A 69 -43.94 -13.52 -9.72
C ALA A 69 -43.08 -14.49 -10.56
N LYS A 70 -43.66 -15.60 -11.02
CA LYS A 70 -42.99 -16.60 -11.86
C LYS A 70 -42.71 -16.10 -13.28
N SER A 71 -43.55 -15.23 -13.83
CA SER A 71 -43.49 -14.76 -15.22
C SER A 71 -42.74 -13.43 -15.39
N HIS A 72 -42.66 -12.61 -14.34
CA HIS A 72 -42.09 -11.26 -14.36
C HIS A 72 -40.89 -11.15 -13.40
N LEU A 73 -39.77 -11.79 -13.78
CA LEU A 73 -38.57 -11.91 -12.93
C LEU A 73 -37.59 -10.73 -13.03
N MET A 74 -37.77 -9.83 -13.99
CA MET A 74 -36.83 -8.72 -14.26
C MET A 74 -37.45 -7.36 -13.96
N MET A 75 -36.64 -6.47 -13.41
CA MET A 75 -36.97 -5.05 -13.27
C MET A 75 -36.58 -4.33 -14.56
N ALA A 76 -37.34 -3.30 -14.95
CA ALA A 76 -37.07 -2.52 -16.16
C ALA A 76 -35.82 -1.64 -16.04
N GLU A 77 -35.56 -1.12 -14.84
CA GLU A 77 -34.44 -0.22 -14.56
C GLU A 77 -33.28 -0.97 -13.86
N PRO A 78 -32.01 -0.66 -14.20
CA PRO A 78 -30.86 -1.22 -13.50
C PRO A 78 -30.58 -0.49 -12.19
N VAL A 79 -29.89 -1.17 -11.27
CA VAL A 79 -29.32 -0.50 -10.09
C VAL A 79 -28.00 0.17 -10.48
N SER A 80 -27.92 1.50 -10.36
CA SER A 80 -26.68 2.22 -10.61
C SER A 80 -25.63 1.96 -9.52
N GLY A 81 -24.45 1.53 -9.94
CA GLY A 81 -23.26 1.36 -9.09
C GLY A 81 -22.37 2.60 -9.00
N GLY A 82 -22.82 3.73 -9.57
CA GLY A 82 -22.04 4.97 -9.64
C GLY A 82 -20.79 4.88 -10.52
N THR A 83 -19.85 5.79 -10.29
CA THR A 83 -18.54 5.77 -10.97
C THR A 83 -17.70 4.61 -10.44
N PRO A 84 -17.17 3.72 -11.30
CA PRO A 84 -16.37 2.61 -10.83
C PRO A 84 -15.08 3.04 -10.12
N ILE A 85 -14.73 2.29 -9.08
CA ILE A 85 -13.42 2.33 -8.44
C ILE A 85 -12.43 1.63 -9.37
N LEU A 86 -11.34 2.33 -9.69
CA LEU A 86 -10.20 1.81 -10.43
C LEU A 86 -10.57 1.15 -11.77
N PRO A 87 -10.81 1.92 -12.84
CA PRO A 87 -10.89 1.38 -14.18
C PRO A 87 -9.49 0.90 -14.61
N THR A 88 -9.36 -0.39 -14.95
CA THR A 88 -8.08 -0.98 -15.34
C THR A 88 -7.98 -1.24 -16.85
N ARG A 89 -6.78 -1.58 -17.33
CA ARG A 89 -6.55 -2.14 -18.66
C ARG A 89 -5.78 -3.43 -18.50
N ASP A 90 -6.18 -4.46 -19.24
CA ASP A 90 -5.56 -5.78 -19.29
C ASP A 90 -5.49 -6.51 -17.94
N VAL A 91 -6.46 -6.26 -17.06
CA VAL A 91 -6.56 -6.87 -15.72
C VAL A 91 -7.92 -7.55 -15.55
N VAL A 92 -7.93 -8.75 -14.97
CA VAL A 92 -9.15 -9.53 -14.68
C VAL A 92 -9.29 -9.77 -13.17
N PHE A 93 -10.04 -8.90 -12.51
CA PHE A 93 -10.34 -9.09 -11.09
C PHE A 93 -11.27 -10.28 -10.89
N THR A 94 -10.80 -11.25 -10.10
CA THR A 94 -11.53 -12.49 -9.81
C THR A 94 -12.07 -12.55 -8.40
N HIS A 95 -11.38 -11.91 -7.45
CA HIS A 95 -11.76 -11.90 -6.05
C HIS A 95 -11.69 -10.48 -5.49
N ILE A 96 -12.57 -10.18 -4.54
CA ILE A 96 -12.62 -8.92 -3.83
C ILE A 96 -12.88 -9.15 -2.34
N ALA A 97 -12.21 -8.38 -1.49
CA ALA A 97 -12.51 -8.28 -0.07
C ALA A 97 -12.42 -6.81 0.35
N VAL A 98 -13.20 -6.42 1.36
CA VAL A 98 -13.27 -5.03 1.80
C VAL A 98 -13.17 -4.98 3.32
N ASP A 99 -12.21 -4.23 3.83
CA ASP A 99 -12.14 -3.85 5.24
C ASP A 99 -12.78 -2.46 5.42
N VAL A 100 -13.90 -2.41 6.13
CA VAL A 100 -14.66 -1.17 6.37
C VAL A 100 -14.11 -0.50 7.62
N ARG A 101 -13.63 0.73 7.51
CA ARG A 101 -13.09 1.50 8.65
C ARG A 101 -13.75 2.87 8.75
N SER A 102 -13.52 3.57 9.87
CA SER A 102 -14.19 4.83 10.19
C SER A 102 -13.96 5.94 9.15
N GLU A 103 -12.71 6.13 8.71
CA GLU A 103 -12.34 7.23 7.80
C GLU A 103 -12.29 6.82 6.33
N GLN A 104 -11.99 5.54 6.06
CA GLN A 104 -11.83 5.02 4.70
C GLN A 104 -12.06 3.51 4.66
N ASN A 105 -12.60 3.02 3.57
CA ASN A 105 -12.65 1.59 3.26
C ASN A 105 -11.34 1.18 2.59
N VAL A 106 -10.88 -0.04 2.86
CA VAL A 106 -9.76 -0.64 2.13
C VAL A 106 -10.28 -1.79 1.28
N VAL A 107 -10.18 -1.64 -0.03
CA VAL A 107 -10.58 -2.65 -1.01
C VAL A 107 -9.35 -3.43 -1.44
N PHE A 108 -9.45 -4.75 -1.35
CA PHE A 108 -8.48 -5.71 -1.83
C PHE A 108 -9.06 -6.40 -3.07
N ALA A 109 -8.44 -6.20 -4.23
CA ALA A 109 -8.87 -6.80 -5.49
C ALA A 109 -7.75 -7.64 -6.10
N LEU A 110 -8.03 -8.89 -6.43
CA LEU A 110 -7.05 -9.83 -6.93
C LEU A 110 -7.22 -10.05 -8.44
N ASP A 111 -6.18 -9.77 -9.20
CA ASP A 111 -6.08 -10.18 -10.60
C ASP A 111 -5.82 -11.69 -10.68
N GLY A 112 -6.78 -12.42 -11.23
CA GLY A 112 -6.69 -13.88 -11.33
C GLY A 112 -5.71 -14.37 -12.38
N ARG A 113 -5.27 -13.52 -13.32
CA ARG A 113 -4.29 -13.90 -14.36
C ARG A 113 -2.86 -13.84 -13.84
N SER A 114 -2.53 -12.77 -13.12
CA SER A 114 -1.17 -12.52 -12.64
C SER A 114 -0.96 -12.80 -11.14
N ASN A 115 -2.01 -13.22 -10.42
CA ASN A 115 -2.04 -13.30 -8.96
C ASN A 115 -1.59 -11.98 -8.30
N THR A 116 -1.90 -10.84 -8.92
CA THR A 116 -1.53 -9.52 -8.39
C THR A 116 -2.67 -8.96 -7.53
N LEU A 117 -2.37 -8.72 -6.26
CA LEU A 117 -3.25 -8.04 -5.32
C LEU A 117 -3.12 -6.53 -5.45
N TRP A 118 -4.26 -5.86 -5.54
CA TRP A 118 -4.39 -4.41 -5.50
C TRP A 118 -5.01 -4.02 -4.16
N LYS A 119 -4.35 -3.12 -3.44
CA LYS A 119 -4.84 -2.52 -2.19
C LYS A 119 -5.21 -1.07 -2.46
N ILE A 120 -6.48 -0.74 -2.28
CA ILE A 120 -7.06 0.54 -2.68
C ILE A 120 -7.75 1.16 -1.48
N SER A 121 -7.44 2.40 -1.16
CA SER A 121 -8.25 3.20 -0.25
C SER A 121 -9.43 3.79 -1.00
N HIS A 122 -10.63 3.72 -0.42
CA HIS A 122 -11.87 4.28 -0.95
C HIS A 122 -12.61 5.03 0.14
N TRP A 123 -12.81 6.34 -0.05
CA TRP A 123 -13.41 7.23 0.95
C TRP A 123 -14.39 8.21 0.30
N ARG A 124 -15.17 8.87 1.15
CA ARG A 124 -16.13 9.88 0.71
C ARG A 124 -15.59 11.28 1.02
N GLU A 125 -15.62 12.15 0.02
CA GLU A 125 -15.26 13.56 0.13
C GLU A 125 -16.47 14.40 -0.31
N GLY A 126 -17.18 14.96 0.68
CA GLY A 126 -18.48 15.61 0.45
C GLY A 126 -19.50 14.65 -0.18
N ASN A 127 -19.95 14.96 -1.39
CA ASN A 127 -20.91 14.14 -2.13
C ASN A 127 -20.27 13.15 -3.12
N SER A 128 -18.94 13.16 -3.23
CA SER A 128 -18.22 12.34 -4.20
C SER A 128 -17.41 11.26 -3.52
N TRP A 129 -17.42 10.06 -4.11
CA TRP A 129 -16.51 8.99 -3.72
C TRP A 129 -15.17 9.17 -4.41
N LYS A 130 -14.09 8.93 -3.68
CA LYS A 130 -12.70 9.06 -4.12
C LYS A 130 -11.94 7.78 -3.79
N TRP A 131 -10.90 7.51 -4.56
CA TRP A 131 -10.06 6.35 -4.32
C TRP A 131 -8.58 6.64 -4.63
N MET A 132 -7.70 5.84 -4.02
CA MET A 132 -6.27 5.87 -4.23
C MET A 132 -5.69 4.47 -4.11
N GLU A 133 -4.86 4.07 -5.08
CA GLU A 133 -4.05 2.85 -4.96
C GLU A 133 -2.98 3.05 -3.88
N LEU A 134 -3.00 2.21 -2.85
CA LEU A 134 -2.03 2.21 -1.76
C LEU A 134 -0.84 1.30 -2.07
N GLU A 135 -1.12 0.14 -2.66
CA GLU A 135 -0.12 -0.88 -2.94
C GLU A 135 -0.60 -1.81 -4.05
N ARG A 136 0.36 -2.33 -4.83
CA ARG A 136 0.16 -3.45 -5.76
C ARG A 136 1.25 -4.49 -5.54
N ARG A 137 0.87 -5.75 -5.34
CA ARG A 137 1.83 -6.83 -5.06
C ARG A 137 1.44 -8.15 -5.70
N SER A 138 2.41 -8.84 -6.30
CA SER A 138 2.23 -10.23 -6.72
C SER A 138 2.21 -11.17 -5.51
N ILE A 139 1.26 -12.09 -5.49
CA ILE A 139 1.09 -13.08 -4.43
C ILE A 139 1.73 -14.39 -4.88
N ALA A 140 2.84 -14.75 -4.24
CA ALA A 140 3.53 -16.01 -4.48
C ALA A 140 2.75 -17.17 -3.82
N VAL A 141 2.02 -17.92 -4.65
CA VAL A 141 1.33 -19.16 -4.29
C VAL A 141 1.60 -20.22 -5.36
N GLY A 142 1.47 -21.51 -5.00
CA GLY A 142 1.79 -22.65 -5.86
C GLY A 142 0.82 -22.88 -7.04
N GLY A 143 0.17 -21.84 -7.56
CA GLY A 143 -0.75 -21.91 -8.70
C GLY A 143 -1.83 -20.81 -8.69
N PRO A 144 -2.88 -20.96 -9.51
CA PRO A 144 -4.00 -20.01 -9.54
C PRO A 144 -4.73 -19.98 -8.20
N ILE A 145 -5.01 -18.78 -7.71
CA ILE A 145 -5.77 -18.58 -6.47
C ILE A 145 -7.24 -18.96 -6.72
N LYS A 146 -7.79 -19.77 -5.81
CA LYS A 146 -9.16 -20.30 -5.86
C LYS A 146 -10.09 -19.68 -4.81
N ALA A 147 -9.54 -19.17 -3.72
CA ALA A 147 -10.29 -18.45 -2.72
C ALA A 147 -9.44 -17.36 -2.06
N MET A 148 -10.12 -16.30 -1.63
CA MET A 148 -9.55 -15.19 -0.89
C MET A 148 -10.47 -14.85 0.29
N ALA A 149 -9.91 -14.72 1.48
CA ALA A 149 -10.66 -14.40 2.70
C ALA A 149 -9.93 -13.36 3.54
N LEU A 150 -10.67 -12.42 4.11
CA LEU A 150 -10.15 -11.34 4.94
C LEU A 150 -10.44 -11.61 6.41
N LEU A 151 -9.40 -11.52 7.24
CA LEU A 151 -9.52 -11.26 8.67
C LEU A 151 -9.34 -9.74 8.87
N PRO A 152 -10.43 -8.99 9.14
CA PRO A 152 -10.40 -7.52 9.21
C PRO A 152 -9.32 -7.02 10.16
N GLY A 153 -8.59 -5.98 9.77
CA GLY A 153 -7.54 -5.39 10.58
C GLY A 153 -6.18 -6.12 10.58
N GLU A 154 -6.10 -7.40 10.19
CA GLU A 154 -4.89 -8.21 10.43
C GLU A 154 -4.33 -8.88 9.16
N PHE A 155 -5.08 -9.80 8.55
CA PHE A 155 -4.56 -10.69 7.51
C PHE A 155 -5.53 -10.91 6.34
N LEU A 156 -4.96 -11.15 5.17
CA LEU A 156 -5.64 -11.70 4.01
C LEU A 156 -5.11 -13.11 3.74
N TYR A 157 -6.00 -14.05 3.47
CA TYR A 157 -5.67 -15.45 3.20
C TYR A 157 -5.96 -15.77 1.74
N PHE A 158 -5.04 -16.50 1.10
CA PHE A 158 -5.18 -16.97 -0.27
C PHE A 158 -5.06 -18.49 -0.29
N ALA A 159 -6.02 -19.16 -0.92
CA ALA A 159 -5.98 -20.60 -1.11
C ALA A 159 -5.74 -20.93 -2.59
N SER A 160 -4.79 -21.83 -2.84
CA SER A 160 -4.55 -22.48 -4.12
C SER A 160 -4.91 -23.97 -4.02
N LYS A 161 -4.66 -24.76 -5.07
CA LYS A 161 -4.87 -26.22 -5.02
C LYS A 161 -3.95 -26.92 -4.01
N SER A 162 -2.77 -26.36 -3.74
CA SER A 162 -1.70 -27.03 -2.98
C SER A 162 -1.28 -26.30 -1.71
N SER A 163 -1.72 -25.06 -1.49
CA SER A 163 -1.31 -24.27 -0.33
C SER A 163 -2.32 -23.22 0.09
N VAL A 164 -2.26 -22.84 1.36
CA VAL A 164 -2.87 -21.62 1.89
C VAL A 164 -1.74 -20.69 2.32
N SER A 165 -1.78 -19.44 1.87
CA SER A 165 -0.81 -18.41 2.22
C SER A 165 -1.48 -17.29 3.01
N GLN A 166 -0.80 -16.80 4.05
CA GLN A 166 -1.23 -15.67 4.86
C GLN A 166 -0.46 -14.41 4.45
N PHE A 167 -1.17 -13.28 4.43
CA PHE A 167 -0.63 -12.00 4.02
C PHE A 167 -1.01 -10.92 5.03
N THR A 168 -0.03 -10.20 5.57
CA THR A 168 -0.30 -9.08 6.50
C THR A 168 -0.89 -7.88 5.76
N LEU A 169 -1.95 -7.29 6.32
CA LEU A 169 -2.49 -6.04 5.79
C LEU A 169 -1.54 -4.85 6.07
N ALA A 170 -0.67 -4.97 7.08
CA ALA A 170 0.23 -3.93 7.56
C ALA A 170 1.67 -4.12 7.05
N ALA A 171 1.86 -4.12 5.73
CA ALA A 171 3.18 -4.25 5.12
C ALA A 171 4.00 -2.95 5.14
N CYS A 172 4.05 -2.32 6.31
CA CYS A 172 4.50 -0.95 6.49
C CYS A 172 5.96 -0.73 6.10
N THR A 173 6.82 -1.74 6.26
CA THR A 173 8.24 -1.68 5.88
C THR A 173 8.47 -1.42 4.39
N LEU A 174 7.46 -1.66 3.55
CA LEU A 174 7.52 -1.36 2.11
C LEU A 174 7.34 0.12 1.79
N TYR A 175 6.81 0.92 2.71
CA TYR A 175 6.59 2.34 2.46
C TYR A 175 7.86 3.13 2.76
N PRO A 176 8.56 3.64 1.72
CA PRO A 176 9.84 4.31 1.87
C PRO A 176 9.68 5.74 2.37
N SER A 177 8.47 6.26 2.58
CA SER A 177 8.25 7.65 2.95
C SER A 177 7.06 7.84 3.87
N CYS A 178 7.09 8.92 4.66
CA CYS A 178 5.96 9.32 5.50
C CYS A 178 4.68 9.52 4.68
N ALA A 179 4.79 10.15 3.51
CA ALA A 179 3.64 10.47 2.67
C ALA A 179 2.91 9.23 2.12
N LEU A 180 3.61 8.11 1.97
CA LEU A 180 3.02 6.82 1.58
C LEU A 180 2.58 6.02 2.81
N CYS A 181 3.39 6.02 3.87
CA CYS A 181 3.12 5.28 5.10
C CYS A 181 1.87 5.78 5.83
N ALA A 182 1.78 7.10 6.04
CA ALA A 182 0.76 7.68 6.91
C ALA A 182 -0.65 7.60 6.33
N VAL A 183 -0.81 7.45 5.01
CA VAL A 183 -2.12 7.35 4.35
C VAL A 183 -2.69 5.93 4.37
N ASP A 184 -1.84 4.93 4.60
CA ASP A 184 -2.26 3.55 4.80
C ASP A 184 -2.85 3.37 6.21
N PRO A 185 -4.10 2.92 6.35
CA PRO A 185 -4.76 2.87 7.66
C PRO A 185 -4.17 1.82 8.60
N TYR A 186 -3.33 0.91 8.10
CA TYR A 186 -2.66 -0.11 8.90
C TYR A 186 -1.24 0.31 9.32
N CYS A 187 -0.79 1.51 8.94
CA CYS A 187 0.58 1.97 9.17
C CYS A 187 0.68 3.33 9.85
N SER A 188 1.83 3.56 10.48
CA SER A 188 2.22 4.79 11.15
C SER A 188 3.69 5.10 10.88
N TRP A 189 4.00 6.35 10.62
CA TRP A 189 5.37 6.81 10.39
C TRP A 189 6.02 7.26 11.69
N HIS A 190 7.23 6.77 11.98
CA HIS A 190 8.03 7.24 13.11
C HIS A 190 9.06 8.27 12.65
N VAL A 191 8.87 9.54 13.04
CA VAL A 191 9.67 10.68 12.55
C VAL A 191 11.15 10.51 12.86
N ALA A 192 11.51 10.21 14.12
CA ALA A 192 12.92 10.14 14.52
C ALA A 192 13.69 8.97 13.89
N ARG A 193 12.99 7.90 13.49
CA ARG A 193 13.59 6.72 12.86
C ARG A 193 13.51 6.77 11.34
N SER A 194 12.76 7.73 10.80
CA SER A 194 12.46 7.83 9.37
C SER A 194 12.01 6.49 8.78
N ALA A 195 11.12 5.79 9.50
CA ALA A 195 10.67 4.44 9.17
C ALA A 195 9.18 4.26 9.43
N CYS A 196 8.57 3.32 8.71
CA CYS A 196 7.15 3.00 8.78
C CYS A 196 6.91 1.70 9.55
N TYR A 197 5.92 1.70 10.44
CA TYR A 197 5.59 0.58 11.31
C TYR A 197 4.08 0.28 11.29
N PRO A 198 3.67 -0.96 11.64
CA PRO A 198 2.27 -1.27 11.89
C PRO A 198 1.62 -0.28 12.84
N ARG A 199 0.38 0.11 12.55
CA ARG A 199 -0.36 1.10 13.33
C ARG A 199 -0.89 0.49 14.61
N GLU A 200 -0.47 1.05 15.73
CA GLU A 200 -1.00 0.74 17.04
C GLU A 200 -1.90 1.89 17.52
N LYS A 201 -2.83 1.59 18.44
CA LYS A 201 -3.73 2.60 19.01
C LYS A 201 -2.95 3.75 19.65
N ALA A 202 -1.84 3.44 20.31
CA ALA A 202 -0.99 4.42 20.99
C ALA A 202 -0.33 5.43 20.02
N HIS A 203 -0.05 5.04 18.77
CA HIS A 203 0.60 5.92 17.78
C HIS A 203 -0.23 7.15 17.42
N GLY A 204 -1.57 7.07 17.54
CA GLY A 204 -2.44 8.22 17.24
C GLY A 204 -2.33 9.36 18.24
N GLN A 205 -1.78 9.13 19.43
CA GLN A 205 -1.69 10.10 20.52
C GLN A 205 -0.25 10.38 20.95
N SER A 206 0.71 9.61 20.44
CA SER A 206 2.11 9.68 20.84
C SER A 206 2.89 10.66 19.98
N LEU A 207 3.65 11.55 20.61
CA LEU A 207 4.55 12.48 19.91
C LEU A 207 5.58 11.70 19.07
N GLY A 208 5.88 12.21 17.88
CA GLY A 208 6.85 11.61 16.96
C GLY A 208 6.28 10.55 16.02
N TRP A 209 4.99 10.20 16.15
CA TRP A 209 4.26 9.36 15.22
C TRP A 209 3.35 10.18 14.32
N ILE A 210 3.27 9.80 13.04
CA ILE A 210 2.37 10.41 12.06
C ILE A 210 1.49 9.31 11.48
N SER A 211 0.18 9.42 11.70
CA SER A 211 -0.82 8.50 11.18
C SER A 211 -1.99 9.29 10.62
N SER A 212 -2.36 9.04 9.38
CA SER A 212 -3.43 9.74 8.68
C SER A 212 -4.31 8.73 7.94
N TRP A 213 -4.94 9.17 6.86
CA TRP A 213 -5.72 8.39 5.90
C TRP A 213 -5.71 9.11 4.55
N ALA A 214 -6.09 8.40 3.47
CA ALA A 214 -5.85 8.84 2.10
C ALA A 214 -6.48 10.18 1.74
N GLY A 215 -7.72 10.46 2.17
CA GLY A 215 -8.40 11.72 1.83
C GLY A 215 -7.95 12.93 2.63
N ARG A 216 -7.42 12.77 3.85
CA ARG A 216 -6.75 13.86 4.57
C ARG A 216 -5.34 14.11 4.04
N GLY A 217 -4.76 13.12 3.37
CA GLY A 217 -3.38 13.16 2.91
C GLY A 217 -2.41 13.16 4.09
N SER A 218 -1.30 13.87 3.95
CA SER A 218 -0.14 13.72 4.83
C SER A 218 0.61 15.06 5.02
N SER A 219 -0.10 16.15 5.27
CA SER A 219 0.50 17.50 5.41
C SER A 219 1.57 17.54 6.52
N GLU A 220 1.33 16.80 7.60
CA GLU A 220 2.26 16.59 8.72
C GLU A 220 3.61 15.97 8.27
N CYS A 221 3.59 15.19 7.19
CA CYS A 221 4.82 14.64 6.59
C CYS A 221 5.66 15.71 5.90
N SER A 222 5.06 16.73 5.29
CA SER A 222 5.81 17.81 4.64
C SER A 222 6.60 18.63 5.66
N ALA A 223 5.99 18.92 6.83
CA ALA A 223 6.66 19.61 7.93
C ALA A 223 7.78 18.78 8.57
N SER A 224 7.65 17.45 8.53
CA SER A 224 8.60 16.52 9.16
C SER A 224 9.65 15.95 8.19
N ALA A 225 9.55 16.25 6.89
CA ALA A 225 10.42 15.71 5.86
C ALA A 225 11.80 16.38 5.87
N LYS A 226 12.71 15.89 6.73
CA LYS A 226 14.14 16.21 6.61
C LYS A 226 14.76 15.43 5.44
N PRO A 227 15.66 16.04 4.65
CA PRO A 227 16.44 15.32 3.66
C PRO A 227 17.20 14.18 4.33
N ARG A 228 17.15 12.99 3.72
CA ARG A 228 17.94 11.84 4.16
C ARG A 228 19.40 12.07 3.77
N PRO A 229 20.33 12.14 4.73
CA PRO A 229 21.74 12.25 4.40
C PRO A 229 22.19 10.96 3.71
N GLN A 230 22.93 11.11 2.62
CA GLN A 230 23.62 10.02 1.95
C GLN A 230 25.06 10.45 1.72
N SER A 231 26.00 9.61 2.12
CA SER A 231 27.43 9.88 1.94
C SER A 231 28.00 8.92 0.91
N ALA A 232 28.91 9.43 0.08
CA ALA A 232 29.60 8.65 -0.94
C ALA A 232 31.01 9.20 -1.17
N TYR A 233 31.86 8.40 -1.79
CA TYR A 233 33.18 8.80 -2.25
C TYR A 233 33.24 8.86 -3.79
N PRO A 234 34.18 9.62 -4.37
CA PRO A 234 34.38 9.63 -5.81
C PRO A 234 34.59 8.22 -6.39
N GLY A 235 33.81 7.88 -7.41
CA GLY A 235 33.81 6.55 -8.04
C GLY A 235 32.77 5.58 -7.49
N ASP A 236 32.16 5.86 -6.34
CA ASP A 236 31.12 4.99 -5.76
C ASP A 236 29.88 4.91 -6.64
N THR A 237 29.06 3.90 -6.35
CA THR A 237 27.69 3.80 -6.86
C THR A 237 26.71 3.94 -5.71
N VAL A 238 25.78 4.88 -5.85
CA VAL A 238 24.77 5.19 -4.83
C VAL A 238 23.39 4.80 -5.35
N HIS A 239 22.64 4.09 -4.51
CA HIS A 239 21.24 3.78 -4.76
C HIS A 239 20.33 4.58 -3.82
N PHE A 240 19.43 5.37 -4.40
CA PHE A 240 18.37 6.07 -3.70
C PHE A 240 17.07 5.30 -3.83
N GLN A 241 16.53 4.83 -2.71
CA GLN A 241 15.22 4.18 -2.69
C GLN A 241 14.14 5.21 -3.06
N GLY A 242 13.31 4.85 -4.03
CA GLY A 242 12.21 5.67 -4.55
C GLY A 242 10.86 5.00 -4.40
N ALA A 243 9.91 5.39 -5.24
CA ALA A 243 8.56 4.83 -5.29
C ALA A 243 8.15 4.55 -6.74
N ALA A 244 7.25 3.60 -6.95
CA ALA A 244 6.79 3.24 -8.29
C ALA A 244 6.22 4.45 -9.05
N ASN A 245 6.57 4.57 -10.34
CA ASN A 245 6.22 5.70 -11.21
C ASN A 245 6.74 7.07 -10.73
N ALA A 246 7.82 7.09 -9.95
CA ALA A 246 8.45 8.32 -9.53
C ALA A 246 9.24 8.99 -10.65
N VAL A 247 9.21 10.32 -10.61
CA VAL A 247 10.11 11.21 -11.34
C VAL A 247 11.17 11.72 -10.37
N TRP A 248 12.43 11.63 -10.79
CA TRP A 248 13.57 12.09 -9.99
C TRP A 248 14.02 13.47 -10.45
N LYS A 249 14.29 14.34 -9.47
CA LYS A 249 14.83 15.68 -9.69
C LYS A 249 16.13 15.88 -8.93
N ARG A 250 17.05 16.65 -9.51
CA ARG A 250 18.29 17.11 -8.89
C ARG A 250 18.24 18.63 -8.82
N ASP A 251 18.27 19.17 -7.61
CA ASP A 251 18.13 20.61 -7.34
C ASP A 251 16.93 21.26 -8.09
N GLY A 252 15.81 20.53 -8.16
CA GLY A 252 14.58 20.95 -8.83
C GLY A 252 14.48 20.59 -10.32
N ASN A 253 15.57 20.20 -10.98
CA ASN A 253 15.58 19.85 -12.39
C ASN A 253 15.36 18.34 -12.60
N GLU A 254 14.49 17.97 -13.52
CA GLU A 254 14.21 16.57 -13.84
C GLU A 254 15.43 15.85 -14.41
N ILE A 255 15.67 14.63 -13.93
CA ILE A 255 16.81 13.81 -14.30
C ILE A 255 16.36 12.77 -15.33
N SER A 256 17.08 12.67 -16.45
CA SER A 256 16.87 11.62 -17.45
C SER A 256 17.91 10.50 -17.30
N PRO A 257 17.57 9.25 -17.68
CA PRO A 257 18.52 8.15 -17.68
C PRO A 257 19.71 8.43 -18.59
N ASN A 258 20.90 7.99 -18.20
CA ASN A 258 22.11 8.06 -19.02
C ASN A 258 23.09 6.94 -18.62
N SER A 259 24.33 6.98 -19.13
CA SER A 259 25.35 5.96 -18.82
C SER A 259 25.74 5.87 -17.34
N ARG A 260 25.48 6.90 -16.53
CA ARG A 260 25.71 6.92 -15.07
C ARG A 260 24.43 6.85 -14.24
N ILE A 261 23.27 7.16 -14.82
CA ILE A 261 22.00 7.30 -14.11
C ILE A 261 21.01 6.25 -14.61
N LEU A 262 20.61 5.34 -13.72
CA LEU A 262 19.66 4.27 -14.00
C LEU A 262 18.45 4.38 -13.06
N PHE A 263 17.27 4.05 -13.58
CA PHE A 263 16.06 3.92 -12.77
C PHE A 263 15.71 2.45 -12.56
N THR A 264 15.35 2.08 -11.34
CA THR A 264 14.95 0.71 -11.00
C THR A 264 13.47 0.50 -11.29
N THR A 265 13.04 -0.76 -11.42
CA THR A 265 11.62 -1.12 -11.62
C THR A 265 10.73 -0.67 -10.45
N GLU A 266 11.31 -0.62 -9.24
CA GLU A 266 10.64 -0.11 -8.03
C GLU A 266 10.65 1.43 -7.93
N GLY A 267 11.18 2.11 -8.96
CA GLY A 267 11.25 3.58 -9.05
C GLY A 267 12.38 4.23 -8.26
N GLY A 268 13.40 3.46 -7.88
CA GLY A 268 14.65 3.97 -7.31
C GLY A 268 15.57 4.60 -8.36
N LEU A 269 16.58 5.35 -7.90
CA LEU A 269 17.61 5.99 -8.71
C LEU A 269 18.98 5.40 -8.33
N VAL A 270 19.71 4.88 -9.32
CA VAL A 270 21.10 4.45 -9.17
C VAL A 270 21.99 5.44 -9.89
N LEU A 271 22.91 6.06 -9.16
CA LEU A 271 23.95 6.95 -9.66
C LEU A 271 25.30 6.24 -9.56
N MET A 272 25.91 5.97 -10.70
CA MET A 272 27.21 5.29 -10.82
C MET A 272 28.33 6.30 -11.04
N ASN A 273 29.55 5.93 -10.61
CA ASN A 273 30.76 6.75 -10.75
C ASN A 273 30.51 8.18 -10.26
N VAL A 274 30.11 8.28 -8.99
CA VAL A 274 29.77 9.53 -8.31
C VAL A 274 31.00 10.46 -8.32
N SER A 275 30.78 11.77 -8.52
CA SER A 275 31.83 12.77 -8.45
C SER A 275 31.46 13.94 -7.53
N LYS A 276 32.41 14.84 -7.26
CA LYS A 276 32.13 16.04 -6.44
C LYS A 276 30.99 16.88 -7.02
N GLU A 277 30.86 16.91 -8.33
CA GLU A 277 29.81 17.63 -9.02
C GLU A 277 28.44 17.04 -8.74
N ASP A 278 28.32 15.79 -8.27
CA ASP A 278 27.03 15.17 -7.96
C ASP A 278 26.49 15.53 -6.56
N ASN A 279 27.22 16.35 -5.77
CA ASN A 279 26.69 16.94 -4.54
C ASN A 279 25.43 17.77 -4.83
N ALA A 280 24.27 17.30 -4.35
CA ALA A 280 22.97 17.91 -4.62
C ALA A 280 21.88 17.36 -3.69
N ASP A 281 20.73 18.03 -3.71
CA ASP A 281 19.49 17.48 -3.17
C ASP A 281 18.76 16.69 -4.28
N TYR A 282 18.49 15.41 -4.02
CA TYR A 282 17.77 14.51 -4.92
C TYR A 282 16.35 14.27 -4.43
N GLU A 283 15.36 14.54 -5.27
CA GLU A 283 13.94 14.52 -4.91
C GLU A 283 13.16 13.51 -5.75
N CYS A 284 12.45 12.61 -5.07
CA CYS A 284 11.57 11.62 -5.66
C CYS A 284 10.13 12.12 -5.58
N SER A 285 9.47 12.31 -6.71
CA SER A 285 8.11 12.86 -6.80
C SER A 285 7.18 11.96 -7.59
N VAL A 286 5.92 11.82 -7.15
CA VAL A 286 4.87 11.09 -7.89
C VAL A 286 3.69 12.03 -8.09
N LYS A 287 3.23 12.17 -9.35
CA LYS A 287 2.15 13.10 -9.74
C LYS A 287 2.38 14.54 -9.23
N GLY A 288 3.63 15.01 -9.28
CA GLY A 288 4.01 16.35 -8.82
C GLY A 288 4.14 16.55 -7.31
N LYS A 289 3.83 15.53 -6.49
CA LYS A 289 4.02 15.57 -5.03
C LYS A 289 5.37 14.95 -4.66
N GLN A 290 6.22 15.72 -4.00
CA GLN A 290 7.48 15.22 -3.44
C GLN A 290 7.20 14.19 -2.33
N LEU A 291 7.78 13.00 -2.47
CA LEU A 291 7.63 11.90 -1.51
C LEU A 291 8.87 11.70 -0.65
N ILE A 292 10.06 11.75 -1.26
CA ILE A 292 11.34 11.50 -0.60
C ILE A 292 12.34 12.56 -1.06
N LYS A 293 13.19 13.01 -0.15
CA LYS A 293 14.31 13.90 -0.43
C LYS A 293 15.59 13.32 0.18
N TYR A 294 16.64 13.22 -0.61
CA TYR A 294 17.98 12.85 -0.19
C TYR A 294 18.91 14.04 -0.34
N ARG A 295 19.94 14.09 0.49
CA ARG A 295 21.06 15.03 0.38
C ARG A 295 22.32 14.21 0.20
N LEU A 296 22.87 14.21 -1.02
CA LEU A 296 24.11 13.51 -1.31
C LEU A 296 25.30 14.41 -0.96
N VAL A 297 26.17 13.91 -0.07
CA VAL A 297 27.44 14.52 0.27
C VAL A 297 28.56 13.60 -0.21
N VAL A 298 29.30 14.06 -1.21
CA VAL A 298 30.44 13.34 -1.78
C VAL A 298 31.72 13.86 -1.11
N ASP A 299 32.31 13.01 -0.28
CA ASP A 299 33.56 13.33 0.39
C ASP A 299 34.73 13.22 -0.59
N HIS A 300 35.32 14.36 -0.89
CA HIS A 300 36.41 14.50 -1.86
C HIS A 300 37.70 15.02 -1.19
N GLU A 301 37.67 15.33 0.11
CA GLU A 301 38.81 15.94 0.80
C GLU A 301 39.92 14.92 1.07
N GLU A 302 39.60 13.63 1.20
CA GLU A 302 40.59 12.56 1.42
C GLU A 302 41.17 11.96 0.12
N CYS A 303 40.62 12.27 -1.06
CA CYS A 303 40.95 11.62 -2.34
C CYS A 303 41.85 12.45 -3.29
N THR A 304 42.52 13.50 -2.81
CA THR A 304 43.56 14.13 -3.63
C THR A 304 44.76 13.21 -3.73
N GLN A 305 45.04 12.69 -4.94
CA GLN A 305 46.21 11.86 -5.17
C GLN A 305 47.47 12.64 -4.73
N PRO A 306 48.24 12.13 -3.75
CA PRO A 306 49.42 12.84 -3.27
C PRO A 306 50.43 12.98 -4.41
N ARG A 307 50.71 14.21 -4.82
CA ARG A 307 51.64 14.53 -5.91
C ARG A 307 53.12 14.39 -5.52
N THR A 308 53.40 14.12 -4.25
CA THR A 308 54.75 13.93 -3.72
C THR A 308 54.81 12.71 -2.80
N VAL A 309 55.97 12.06 -2.76
CA VAL A 309 56.24 10.92 -1.86
C VAL A 309 56.04 11.30 -0.38
N GLN A 310 56.28 12.57 -0.03
CA GLN A 310 56.12 13.06 1.33
C GLN A 310 54.65 13.22 1.73
N ALA A 311 53.80 13.70 0.80
CA ALA A 311 52.36 13.73 0.99
C ALA A 311 51.76 12.32 1.11
N PHE A 312 52.23 11.38 0.28
CA PHE A 312 51.83 9.97 0.37
C PHE A 312 52.15 9.36 1.75
N LYS A 313 53.39 9.53 2.22
CA LYS A 313 53.81 9.05 3.55
C LYS A 313 53.02 9.72 4.68
N SER A 314 52.57 10.96 4.50
CA SER A 314 51.75 11.65 5.50
C SER A 314 50.35 11.07 5.58
N CYS A 315 49.68 10.90 4.43
CA CYS A 315 48.35 10.29 4.35
C CYS A 315 48.38 8.84 4.87
N GLN A 316 49.43 8.08 4.54
CA GLN A 316 49.63 6.72 5.05
C GLN A 316 49.74 6.68 6.58
N ARG A 317 50.46 7.62 7.22
CA ARG A 317 50.58 7.68 8.68
C ARG A 317 49.25 8.00 9.36
N GLU A 318 48.46 8.90 8.79
CA GLU A 318 47.11 9.19 9.30
C GLU A 318 46.20 7.97 9.21
N TRP A 319 46.24 7.25 8.08
CA TRP A 319 45.51 6.00 7.91
C TRP A 319 45.92 4.93 8.92
N CYS A 320 47.22 4.77 9.18
CA CYS A 320 47.69 3.87 10.23
C CYS A 320 47.14 4.27 11.61
N LYS A 321 47.15 5.57 11.95
CA LYS A 321 46.61 6.07 13.22
C LYS A 321 45.10 5.82 13.35
N LYS A 322 44.33 6.07 12.29
CA LYS A 322 42.88 5.77 12.26
C LYS A 322 42.62 4.25 12.38
N ALA A 323 43.43 3.41 11.74
CA ALA A 323 43.31 1.96 11.83
C ALA A 323 43.59 1.43 13.24
N ASP A 324 44.58 2.00 13.94
CA ASP A 324 44.88 1.65 15.33
C ASP A 324 43.75 2.10 16.28
N GLN A 325 43.20 3.29 16.06
CA GLN A 325 42.01 3.77 16.80
C GLN A 325 40.79 2.86 16.57
N TYR A 326 40.57 2.44 15.32
CA TYR A 326 39.48 1.53 14.98
C TYR A 326 39.65 0.18 15.68
N LYS A 327 40.86 -0.40 15.69
CA LYS A 327 41.14 -1.64 16.44
C LYS A 327 40.87 -1.50 17.94
N ALA A 328 41.26 -0.38 18.53
CA ALA A 328 40.99 -0.11 19.95
C ALA A 328 39.48 -0.02 20.23
N ALA A 329 38.73 0.74 19.42
CA ALA A 329 37.28 0.84 19.55
C ALA A 329 36.57 -0.51 19.35
N LEU A 330 37.09 -1.37 18.45
CA LEU A 330 36.57 -2.72 18.25
C LEU A 330 36.80 -3.60 19.48
N ALA A 331 37.96 -3.50 20.11
CA ALA A 331 38.28 -4.21 21.35
C ALA A 331 37.35 -3.77 22.49
N ASP A 332 37.17 -2.46 22.66
CA ASP A 332 36.25 -1.89 23.65
C ASP A 332 34.81 -2.36 23.44
N TRP A 333 34.36 -2.40 22.17
CA TRP A 333 33.05 -2.92 21.82
C TRP A 333 32.92 -4.43 22.11
N HIS A 334 33.94 -5.22 21.79
CA HIS A 334 33.96 -6.65 22.10
C HIS A 334 33.90 -6.89 23.62
N ASP A 335 34.59 -6.10 24.42
CA ASP A 335 34.56 -6.20 25.88
C ASP A 335 33.23 -5.71 26.46
N ALA A 336 32.64 -4.65 25.91
CA ALA A 336 31.27 -4.23 26.26
C ALA A 336 30.24 -5.33 25.92
N LYS A 337 30.38 -5.99 24.77
CA LYS A 337 29.53 -7.11 24.35
C LYS A 337 29.68 -8.31 25.28
N ARG A 338 30.90 -8.66 25.71
CA ARG A 338 31.14 -9.74 26.69
C ARG A 338 30.50 -9.42 28.05
N ARG A 339 30.67 -8.19 28.55
CA ARG A 339 30.05 -7.75 29.80
C ARG A 339 28.52 -7.82 29.74
N ASN A 340 27.92 -7.37 28.64
CA ASN A 340 26.47 -7.44 28.45
C ASN A 340 25.94 -8.87 28.27
N ALA A 341 26.74 -9.79 27.71
CA ALA A 341 26.40 -11.21 27.64
C ALA A 341 26.39 -11.89 29.03
N GLN A 342 27.25 -11.44 29.96
CA GLN A 342 27.27 -11.94 31.34
C GLN A 342 26.07 -11.44 32.16
N CYS A 343 25.52 -10.26 31.85
CA CYS A 343 24.29 -9.76 32.48
C CYS A 343 23.05 -10.62 32.16
N LEU A 344 23.01 -11.28 30.99
CA LEU A 344 21.91 -12.19 30.61
C LEU A 344 21.96 -13.55 31.34
N VAL A 345 23.13 -13.94 31.87
CA VAL A 345 23.31 -15.20 32.60
C VAL A 345 23.05 -15.02 34.09
N ASN A 346 23.38 -13.87 34.67
CA ASN A 346 23.19 -13.62 36.10
C ASN A 346 21.73 -13.35 36.51
N ASP A 347 20.83 -13.04 35.57
CA ASP A 347 19.39 -12.88 35.85
C ASP A 347 18.63 -14.22 35.91
N SER A 348 19.29 -15.33 35.53
CA SER A 348 18.70 -16.68 35.60
C SER A 348 19.14 -17.48 36.82
N THR A 349 20.00 -16.92 37.69
CA THR A 349 20.53 -17.61 38.89
C THR A 349 20.21 -16.92 40.21
N SER A 350 19.50 -15.79 40.21
CA SER A 350 19.18 -15.01 41.43
C SER A 350 17.82 -15.33 42.09
N HIS A 351 17.01 -16.25 41.55
CA HIS A 351 15.65 -16.52 42.07
C HIS A 351 15.42 -17.88 42.76
N LEU A 352 16.46 -18.61 43.16
CA LEU A 352 16.30 -19.91 43.84
C LEU A 352 17.27 -20.08 45.01
N HIS A 353 17.12 -19.29 46.07
CA HIS A 353 17.33 -19.69 47.47
C HIS A 353 17.19 -18.47 48.38
N ASN A 354 16.01 -18.28 48.97
CA ASN A 354 15.83 -17.86 50.38
C ASN A 354 14.35 -17.62 50.68
N ARG A 355 13.69 -18.65 51.24
CA ARG A 355 12.72 -18.48 52.33
C ARG A 355 12.52 -19.81 53.06
N ILE A 356 13.14 -19.90 54.23
CA ILE A 356 12.75 -20.79 55.32
C ILE A 356 11.87 -19.95 56.25
N GLU A 357 10.64 -20.41 56.41
CA GLU A 357 9.71 -20.39 57.56
C GLU A 357 8.26 -20.32 57.07
#